data_AF-A0A160P9I4-F1
#
_entry.id   AF-A0A160P9I4-F1
#
_cell.length_a   1.000
_cell.length_b   1.000
_cell.length_c   1.000
_cell.angle_alpha   90.00
_cell.angle_beta   90.00
_cell.angle_gamma   90.00
#
_symmetry.space_group_name_H-M   'P 1'
#
loop_
_entity.id
_entity.type
_entity.pdbx_description
1 polymer ?
#
loop_
_entity_poly.entity_id
_entity_poly.type
_entity_poly.pdbx_seq_one_letter_code
_entity_poly.pdbx_strand_id
1 'polypeptide(L)'
;MPHSLTHPRADRTHRPEIPTRLLVHALVREDGAVDAGELYSVAGLLGMTDQQVRLCVKRLVGEEKFRQEGRGRKAVLRAVSDAATGTLAPDADHVRHAYRQDHGLAPWDGTWHLFAFAVPEARRTARDALRETLLHLGAAPLQGGLYVAANPIADLVEAQARQLGVLDSVTFLTSTDLRVGELTDPRELAAAVWPLDAIAARHDQLADFATACVDRLAAADGADGADGAGGGGLSGAERLTLAVELAAEFGHAMTPDPLLPPELLPRPWPGSRARRLARECWAALSALPDEHGDATPPPRLFRLFRLYDDAFTAPEEPGERGERGERGERGERGDGGDDEPGERSR
;
A
#
# COMPACT_ATOMS: atom_id res chain seq x y z
N MET A 1 34.28 32.35 9.13
CA MET A 1 33.35 33.07 8.24
C MET A 1 32.48 32.01 7.56
N PRO A 2 31.21 31.84 7.95
CA PRO A 2 30.38 30.79 7.38
C PRO A 2 29.89 31.23 6.00
N HIS A 3 30.15 30.39 4.99
CA HIS A 3 29.60 30.56 3.66
C HIS A 3 28.10 30.19 3.70
N SER A 4 27.25 31.18 3.45
CA SER A 4 25.83 31.00 3.19
C SER A 4 25.64 30.07 1.99
N LEU A 5 25.20 28.84 2.25
CA LEU A 5 24.65 27.94 1.25
C LEU A 5 23.22 28.40 0.94
N THR A 6 23.12 29.28 -0.05
CA THR A 6 21.86 29.60 -0.73
C THR A 6 21.26 28.30 -1.26
N HIS A 7 20.23 27.79 -0.60
CA HIS A 7 19.43 26.70 -1.13
C HIS A 7 18.75 27.19 -2.41
N PRO A 8 18.88 26.48 -3.55
CA PRO A 8 18.06 26.78 -4.71
C PRO A 8 16.60 26.53 -4.33
N ARG A 9 15.75 27.55 -4.52
CA ARG A 9 14.30 27.41 -4.43
C ARG A 9 13.88 26.30 -5.39
N ALA A 10 13.25 25.25 -4.86
CA ALA A 10 12.66 24.18 -5.65
C ALA A 10 11.68 24.79 -6.66
N ASP A 11 11.92 24.48 -7.93
CA ASP A 11 11.00 24.79 -9.02
C ASP A 11 9.71 24.01 -8.77
N ARG A 12 8.62 24.74 -8.56
CA ARG A 12 7.31 24.22 -8.14
C ARG A 12 6.54 23.83 -9.40
N THR A 13 6.47 22.53 -9.69
CA THR A 13 5.31 21.74 -10.16
C THR A 13 5.81 20.46 -10.85
N HIS A 14 6.39 19.52 -10.10
CA HIS A 14 6.52 18.16 -10.64
C HIS A 14 5.14 17.52 -10.61
N ARG A 15 4.56 17.32 -11.79
CA ARG A 15 3.32 16.54 -11.95
C ARG A 15 3.74 15.10 -12.25
N PRO A 16 3.21 14.08 -11.56
CA PRO A 16 3.54 12.69 -11.85
C PRO A 16 3.24 12.37 -13.31
N GLU A 17 4.14 11.63 -13.96
CA GLU A 17 3.83 11.08 -15.28
C GLU A 17 2.75 10.00 -15.12
N ILE A 18 1.55 10.28 -15.62
CA ILE A 18 0.40 9.38 -15.52
C ILE A 18 0.18 8.69 -16.87
N PRO A 19 0.42 7.37 -16.99
CA PRO A 19 0.03 6.62 -18.17
C PRO A 19 -1.48 6.73 -18.43
N THR A 20 -1.89 6.93 -19.70
CA THR A 20 -3.32 7.02 -20.04
C THR A 20 -4.13 5.81 -19.59
N ARG A 21 -3.51 4.62 -19.56
CA ARG A 21 -4.15 3.40 -19.04
C ARG A 21 -4.47 3.51 -17.55
N LEU A 22 -3.53 4.06 -16.78
CA LEU A 22 -3.64 4.27 -15.34
C LEU A 22 -4.79 5.23 -15.03
N LEU A 23 -4.92 6.31 -15.80
CA LEU A 23 -6.07 7.22 -15.71
C LEU A 23 -7.42 6.50 -15.90
N VAL A 24 -7.55 5.64 -16.92
CA VAL A 24 -8.81 4.92 -17.17
C VAL A 24 -9.16 3.99 -16.01
N HIS A 25 -8.17 3.30 -15.42
CA HIS A 25 -8.39 2.46 -14.24
C HIS A 25 -8.70 3.27 -12.98
N ALA A 26 -8.06 4.42 -12.80
CA ALA A 26 -8.28 5.33 -11.68
C ALA A 26 -9.73 5.83 -11.58
N LEU A 27 -10.37 6.07 -12.74
CA LEU A 27 -11.73 6.59 -12.82
C LEU A 27 -12.81 5.49 -12.83
N VAL A 28 -12.43 4.22 -12.64
CA VAL A 28 -13.41 3.13 -12.47
C VAL A 28 -14.14 3.35 -11.14
N ARG A 29 -15.46 3.46 -11.18
CA ARG A 29 -16.33 3.61 -10.00
C ARG A 29 -16.59 2.27 -9.33
N GLU A 30 -17.26 2.30 -8.16
CA GLU A 30 -17.57 1.09 -7.40
C GLU A 30 -18.35 0.06 -8.23
N ASP A 31 -19.32 0.53 -9.01
CA ASP A 31 -20.15 -0.24 -9.95
C ASP A 31 -19.40 -0.71 -11.21
N GLY A 32 -18.11 -0.39 -11.33
CA GLY A 32 -17.27 -0.75 -12.47
C GLY A 32 -17.44 0.15 -13.70
N ALA A 33 -18.21 1.24 -13.59
CA ALA A 33 -18.41 2.19 -14.69
C ALA A 33 -17.35 3.31 -14.71
N VAL A 34 -17.07 3.84 -15.90
CA VAL A 34 -16.29 5.07 -16.12
C VAL A 34 -17.12 5.96 -17.04
N ASP A 35 -17.40 7.20 -16.62
CA ASP A 35 -18.02 8.19 -17.51
C ASP A 35 -16.97 8.73 -18.48
N ALA A 36 -17.24 8.63 -19.79
CA ALA A 36 -16.27 9.08 -20.78
C ALA A 36 -16.09 10.60 -20.76
N GLY A 37 -17.13 11.39 -20.50
CA GLY A 37 -17.05 12.85 -20.45
C GLY A 37 -16.10 13.33 -19.35
N GLU A 38 -16.24 12.75 -18.17
CA GLU A 38 -15.34 12.94 -17.03
C GLU A 38 -13.92 12.48 -17.36
N LEU A 39 -13.76 11.29 -17.95
CA LEU A 39 -12.46 10.78 -18.41
C LEU A 39 -11.75 11.75 -19.36
N TYR A 40 -12.44 12.29 -20.38
CA TYR A 40 -11.83 13.25 -21.30
C TYR A 40 -11.53 14.59 -20.62
N SER A 41 -12.34 15.00 -19.65
CA SER A 41 -12.13 16.25 -18.91
C SER A 41 -10.87 16.17 -18.03
N VAL A 42 -10.75 15.09 -17.24
CA VAL A 42 -9.56 14.81 -16.42
C VAL A 42 -8.32 14.60 -17.31
N ALA A 43 -8.46 13.85 -18.41
CA ALA A 43 -7.37 13.65 -19.35
C ALA A 43 -6.84 14.97 -19.93
N GLY A 44 -7.74 15.90 -20.29
CA GLY A 44 -7.37 17.23 -20.77
C GLY A 44 -6.62 18.04 -19.71
N LEU A 45 -7.08 18.00 -18.46
CA LEU A 45 -6.40 18.65 -17.33
C LEU A 45 -5.03 18.05 -17.03
N LEU A 46 -4.83 16.76 -17.32
CA LEU A 46 -3.54 16.06 -17.25
C LEU A 46 -2.65 16.29 -18.49
N GLY A 47 -3.09 17.08 -19.47
CA GLY A 47 -2.32 17.38 -20.68
C GLY A 47 -2.36 16.26 -21.74
N MET A 48 -3.28 15.31 -21.62
CA MET A 48 -3.47 14.25 -22.61
C MET A 48 -4.39 14.71 -23.75
N THR A 49 -4.08 14.30 -24.97
CA THR A 49 -4.92 14.56 -26.14
C THR A 49 -6.11 13.60 -26.19
N ASP A 50 -7.24 14.06 -26.74
CA ASP A 50 -8.39 13.21 -27.02
C ASP A 50 -8.01 11.96 -27.86
N GLN A 51 -7.03 12.07 -28.76
CA GLN A 51 -6.57 10.94 -29.56
C GLN A 51 -5.87 9.88 -28.73
N GLN A 52 -5.00 10.28 -27.79
CA GLN A 52 -4.32 9.34 -26.87
C GLN A 52 -5.34 8.57 -26.04
N VAL A 53 -6.33 9.26 -25.47
CA VAL A 53 -7.41 8.64 -24.68
C VAL A 53 -8.22 7.66 -25.54
N ARG A 54 -8.65 8.08 -26.74
CA ARG A 54 -9.40 7.21 -27.68
C ARG A 54 -8.65 5.93 -28.02
N LEU A 55 -7.35 6.03 -28.33
CA LEU A 55 -6.51 4.88 -28.66
C LEU A 55 -6.35 3.94 -27.46
N CYS A 56 -6.15 4.49 -26.26
CA CYS A 56 -6.06 3.71 -25.03
C CYS A 56 -7.37 2.96 -24.74
N VAL A 57 -8.52 3.64 -24.82
CA VAL A 57 -9.84 3.02 -24.62
C VAL A 57 -10.08 1.94 -25.66
N LYS A 58 -9.81 2.19 -26.95
CA LYS A 58 -9.96 1.18 -28.00
C LYS A 58 -9.11 -0.06 -27.73
N ARG A 59 -7.86 0.12 -27.28
CA ARG A 59 -6.98 -0.98 -26.90
C ARG A 59 -7.55 -1.76 -25.71
N LEU A 60 -7.97 -1.07 -24.66
CA LEU A 60 -8.58 -1.68 -23.47
C LEU A 60 -9.86 -2.48 -23.77
N VAL A 61 -10.66 -2.02 -24.72
CA VAL A 61 -11.83 -2.75 -25.23
C VAL A 61 -11.40 -3.97 -26.05
N GLY A 62 -10.39 -3.83 -26.90
CA GLY A 62 -9.82 -4.94 -27.68
C GLY A 62 -9.14 -6.02 -26.83
N GLU A 63 -8.60 -5.66 -25.67
CA GLU A 63 -8.06 -6.57 -24.64
C GLU A 63 -9.16 -7.20 -23.76
N GLU A 64 -10.43 -6.95 -24.05
CA GLU A 64 -11.59 -7.40 -23.28
C GLU A 64 -11.57 -6.95 -21.80
N LYS A 65 -10.86 -5.87 -21.47
CA LYS A 65 -10.83 -5.29 -20.12
C LYS A 65 -12.02 -4.38 -19.85
N PHE A 66 -12.53 -3.72 -20.89
CA PHE A 66 -13.68 -2.81 -20.82
C PHE A 66 -14.67 -3.09 -21.96
N ARG A 67 -15.96 -2.88 -21.70
CA ARG A 67 -17.02 -2.76 -22.71
C ARG A 67 -17.43 -1.31 -22.81
N GLN A 68 -17.55 -0.79 -24.02
CA GLN A 68 -18.01 0.57 -24.27
C GLN A 68 -19.47 0.58 -24.69
N GLU A 69 -20.30 1.29 -23.93
CA GLU A 69 -21.69 1.59 -24.26
C GLU A 69 -21.78 3.04 -24.77
N GLY A 70 -22.35 3.25 -25.96
CA GLY A 70 -22.44 4.58 -26.58
C GLY A 70 -21.18 5.01 -27.34
N ARG A 71 -21.04 6.31 -27.60
CA ARG A 71 -19.93 6.90 -28.38
C ARG A 71 -19.50 8.27 -27.86
N GLY A 72 -18.22 8.60 -28.02
CA GLY A 72 -17.66 9.90 -27.69
C GLY A 72 -17.70 10.22 -26.19
N ARG A 73 -17.85 11.50 -25.84
CA ARG A 73 -17.93 11.98 -24.43
C ARG A 73 -19.21 11.59 -23.69
N LYS A 74 -20.20 11.00 -24.37
CA LYS A 74 -21.43 10.49 -23.76
C LYS A 74 -21.40 8.97 -23.56
N ALA A 75 -20.25 8.32 -23.81
CA ALA A 75 -20.11 6.89 -23.63
C ALA A 75 -19.90 6.54 -22.16
N VAL A 76 -20.26 5.31 -21.80
CA VAL A 76 -19.93 4.71 -20.51
C VAL A 76 -19.03 3.50 -20.77
N LEU A 77 -17.89 3.41 -20.09
CA LEU A 77 -17.04 2.21 -20.12
C LEU A 77 -17.39 1.35 -18.90
N ARG A 78 -17.61 0.05 -19.11
CA ARG A 78 -17.84 -0.91 -18.03
C ARG A 78 -16.68 -1.89 -17.96
N ALA A 79 -16.05 -2.04 -16.80
CA ALA A 79 -15.04 -3.06 -16.59
C ALA A 79 -15.64 -4.46 -16.75
N VAL A 80 -14.96 -5.35 -17.48
CA VAL A 80 -15.46 -6.71 -17.84
C VAL A 80 -15.02 -7.78 -16.84
N SER A 81 -13.96 -7.52 -16.10
CA SER A 81 -13.48 -8.33 -14.98
C SER A 81 -13.14 -7.40 -13.81
N ASP A 82 -12.70 -7.94 -12.68
CA ASP A 82 -12.02 -7.15 -11.62
C ASP A 82 -10.65 -6.66 -12.12
N ALA A 83 -10.61 -6.07 -13.33
CA ALA A 83 -9.56 -5.23 -13.88
C ALA A 83 -9.27 -3.99 -13.00
N ALA A 84 -9.97 -3.88 -11.89
CA ALA A 84 -9.79 -2.98 -10.77
C ALA A 84 -8.45 -3.10 -10.04
N THR A 85 -7.75 -4.23 -10.17
CA THR A 85 -6.40 -4.41 -9.61
C THR A 85 -5.32 -3.83 -10.54
N GLY A 86 -5.71 -3.24 -11.66
CA GLY A 86 -4.82 -2.70 -12.68
C GLY A 86 -4.15 -1.38 -12.30
N THR A 87 -3.00 -1.48 -11.62
CA THR A 87 -1.83 -0.63 -11.87
C THR A 87 -1.76 0.75 -11.18
N LEU A 88 -2.57 1.04 -10.16
CA LEU A 88 -2.43 2.32 -9.42
C LEU A 88 -2.33 2.18 -7.91
N ALA A 89 -3.06 1.23 -7.34
CA ALA A 89 -3.03 0.95 -5.91
C ALA A 89 -1.85 0.01 -5.62
N PRO A 90 -1.01 0.31 -4.61
CA PRO A 90 -0.22 -0.74 -3.99
C PRO A 90 -1.19 -1.79 -3.43
N ASP A 91 -0.71 -3.03 -3.28
CA ASP A 91 -1.52 -4.11 -2.72
C ASP A 91 -2.17 -3.66 -1.40
N ALA A 92 -3.47 -3.88 -1.25
CA ALA A 92 -4.24 -3.35 -0.12
C ALA A 92 -3.69 -3.85 1.21
N ASP A 93 -3.22 -5.10 1.24
CA ASP A 93 -2.59 -5.70 2.41
C ASP A 93 -1.20 -5.10 2.69
N HIS A 94 -0.42 -4.81 1.65
CA HIS A 94 0.86 -4.12 1.77
C HIS A 94 0.68 -2.73 2.43
N VAL A 95 -0.30 -1.96 1.97
CA VAL A 95 -0.51 -0.64 2.59
C VAL A 95 -1.14 -0.74 3.98
N ARG A 96 -2.02 -1.72 4.23
CA ARG A 96 -2.52 -2.02 5.58
C ARG A 96 -1.37 -2.30 6.54
N HIS A 97 -0.38 -3.09 6.12
CA HIS A 97 0.83 -3.37 6.89
C HIS A 97 1.63 -2.11 7.20
N ALA A 98 1.82 -1.23 6.20
CA ALA A 98 2.53 0.04 6.37
C ALA A 98 1.92 0.92 7.49
N TYR A 99 0.58 1.04 7.51
CA TYR A 99 -0.10 1.80 8.57
C TYR A 99 -0.02 1.10 9.94
N ARG A 100 -0.10 -0.23 9.98
CA ARG A 100 0.11 -0.97 11.24
C ARG A 100 1.48 -0.69 11.84
N GLN A 101 2.53 -0.65 11.01
CA GLN A 101 3.88 -0.29 11.44
C GLN A 101 3.95 1.16 11.95
N ASP A 102 3.33 2.11 11.23
CA ASP A 102 3.28 3.51 11.64
C ASP A 102 2.60 3.72 13.01
N HIS A 103 1.63 2.85 13.35
CA HIS A 103 0.94 2.84 14.63
C HIS A 103 1.59 1.96 15.70
N GLY A 104 2.75 1.33 15.41
CA GLY A 104 3.44 0.44 16.35
C GLY A 104 2.73 -0.91 16.60
N LEU A 105 1.77 -1.28 15.74
CA LEU A 105 1.00 -2.54 15.83
C LEU A 105 1.69 -3.72 15.11
N ALA A 106 2.85 -3.49 14.53
CA ALA A 106 3.69 -4.49 13.88
C ALA A 106 5.18 -4.20 14.19
N PRO A 107 5.59 -4.30 15.48
CA PRO A 107 6.97 -4.06 15.87
C PRO A 107 7.88 -5.15 15.30
N TRP A 108 9.15 -4.83 15.10
CA TRP A 108 10.15 -5.84 14.76
C TRP A 108 10.40 -6.78 15.95
N ASP A 109 10.45 -8.07 15.67
CA ASP A 109 10.71 -9.12 16.66
C ASP A 109 12.21 -9.45 16.81
N GLY A 110 13.08 -8.77 16.05
CA GLY A 110 14.52 -9.05 16.02
C GLY A 110 14.92 -10.17 15.05
N THR A 111 13.97 -10.73 14.30
CA THR A 111 14.21 -11.86 13.40
C THR A 111 14.40 -11.38 11.97
N TRP A 112 15.42 -11.91 11.31
CA TRP A 112 15.60 -11.85 9.87
C TRP A 112 15.04 -13.12 9.23
N HIS A 113 14.24 -12.96 8.19
CA HIS A 113 13.73 -14.05 7.36
C HIS A 113 14.59 -14.20 6.12
N LEU A 114 15.16 -15.36 5.92
CA LEU A 114 16.14 -15.64 4.89
C LEU A 114 15.62 -16.73 3.94
N PHE A 115 15.85 -16.50 2.65
CA PHE A 115 15.39 -17.37 1.58
C PHE A 115 16.57 -17.67 0.67
N ALA A 116 16.99 -18.93 0.63
CA ALA A 116 18.00 -19.40 -0.30
C ALA A 116 17.35 -20.28 -1.36
N PHE A 117 17.64 -20.09 -2.63
CA PHE A 117 17.15 -21.01 -3.67
C PHE A 117 18.22 -21.36 -4.71
N ALA A 118 18.15 -22.60 -5.18
CA ALA A 118 19.02 -23.15 -6.22
C ALA A 118 18.17 -23.77 -7.34
N VAL A 119 17.44 -22.91 -8.07
CA VAL A 119 16.58 -23.36 -9.18
C VAL A 119 17.43 -23.69 -10.41
N PRO A 120 17.30 -24.91 -11.00
CA PRO A 120 18.05 -25.30 -12.19
C PRO A 120 17.85 -24.35 -13.38
N GLU A 121 18.88 -24.17 -14.22
CA GLU A 121 18.83 -23.25 -15.38
C GLU A 121 17.70 -23.60 -16.37
N ALA A 122 17.35 -24.89 -16.49
CA ALA A 122 16.21 -25.34 -17.28
C ALA A 122 14.87 -24.69 -16.85
N ARG A 123 14.78 -24.20 -15.61
CA ARG A 123 13.60 -23.52 -15.03
C ARG A 123 13.85 -22.03 -14.78
N ARG A 124 14.70 -21.37 -15.57
CA ARG A 124 15.05 -19.94 -15.40
C ARG A 124 13.86 -19.01 -15.27
N THR A 125 12.76 -19.23 -16.01
CA THR A 125 11.56 -18.40 -15.92
C THR A 125 10.93 -18.44 -14.52
N ALA A 126 10.86 -19.62 -13.90
CA ALA A 126 10.34 -19.77 -12.55
C ALA A 126 11.31 -19.18 -11.50
N ARG A 127 12.63 -19.30 -11.73
CA ARG A 127 13.65 -18.63 -10.91
C ARG A 127 13.48 -17.11 -10.93
N ASP A 128 13.33 -16.54 -12.11
CA ASP A 128 13.25 -15.09 -12.29
C ASP A 128 11.92 -14.56 -11.72
N ALA A 129 10.81 -15.29 -11.87
CA ALA A 129 9.54 -14.97 -11.20
C ALA A 129 9.61 -15.05 -9.66
N LEU A 130 10.33 -16.03 -9.10
CA LEU A 130 10.55 -16.12 -7.65
C LEU A 130 11.38 -14.95 -7.14
N ARG A 131 12.40 -14.51 -7.90
CA ARG A 131 13.19 -13.31 -7.58
C ARG A 131 12.33 -12.06 -7.56
N GLU A 132 11.53 -11.85 -8.60
CA GLU A 132 10.61 -10.71 -8.67
C GLU A 132 9.63 -10.72 -7.49
N THR A 133 9.11 -11.90 -7.13
CA THR A 133 8.24 -12.07 -5.96
C THR A 133 8.94 -11.67 -4.66
N LEU A 134 10.17 -12.16 -4.42
CA LEU A 134 10.94 -11.81 -3.23
C LEU A 134 11.16 -10.30 -3.12
N LEU A 135 11.57 -9.67 -4.22
CA LEU A 135 11.76 -8.21 -4.27
C LEU A 135 10.44 -7.46 -4.02
N HIS A 136 9.33 -7.92 -4.60
CA HIS A 136 8.00 -7.32 -4.40
C HIS A 136 7.48 -7.47 -2.96
N LEU A 137 7.88 -8.54 -2.25
CA LEU A 137 7.56 -8.75 -0.84
C LEU A 137 8.53 -8.01 0.11
N GLY A 138 9.45 -7.19 -0.42
CA GLY A 138 10.39 -6.39 0.37
C GLY A 138 11.67 -7.12 0.77
N ALA A 139 11.90 -8.34 0.27
CA ALA A 139 13.17 -9.02 0.46
C ALA A 139 14.26 -8.40 -0.43
N ALA A 140 15.49 -8.38 0.06
CA ALA A 140 16.65 -7.88 -0.66
C ALA A 140 17.71 -8.97 -0.84
N PRO A 141 18.46 -8.96 -1.96
CA PRO A 141 19.52 -9.93 -2.19
C PRO A 141 20.71 -9.65 -1.25
N LEU A 142 21.19 -10.68 -0.56
CA LEU A 142 22.48 -10.64 0.14
C LEU A 142 23.60 -11.09 -0.79
N GLN A 143 23.48 -12.32 -1.33
CA GLN A 143 24.48 -12.99 -2.15
C GLN A 143 23.80 -14.00 -3.09
N GLY A 144 24.54 -14.62 -4.02
CA GLY A 144 24.03 -15.48 -5.09
C GLY A 144 22.93 -16.48 -4.72
N GLY A 145 21.67 -16.06 -4.82
CA GLY A 145 20.48 -16.86 -4.50
C GLY A 145 19.97 -16.77 -3.06
N LEU A 146 20.63 -15.99 -2.20
CA LEU A 146 20.24 -15.72 -0.81
C LEU A 146 19.61 -14.32 -0.68
N TYR A 147 18.40 -14.28 -0.13
CA TYR A 147 17.61 -13.08 0.10
C TYR A 147 17.29 -12.95 1.59
N VAL A 148 17.12 -11.71 2.04
CA VAL A 148 16.75 -11.37 3.41
C VAL A 148 15.53 -10.45 3.42
N ALA A 149 14.62 -10.66 4.37
CA ALA A 149 13.50 -9.78 4.68
C ALA A 149 13.43 -9.54 6.19
N ALA A 150 12.99 -8.35 6.58
CA ALA A 150 12.70 -8.02 7.98
C ALA A 150 11.27 -8.35 8.40
N ASN A 151 10.36 -8.56 7.43
CA ASN A 151 8.97 -8.92 7.67
C ASN A 151 8.76 -10.44 7.51
N PRO A 152 7.79 -11.04 8.23
CA PRO A 152 7.50 -12.47 8.18
C PRO A 152 6.74 -12.88 6.91
N ILE A 153 7.42 -12.84 5.76
CA ILE A 153 6.84 -13.10 4.43
C ILE A 153 6.91 -14.56 4.01
N ALA A 154 7.27 -15.48 4.90
CA ALA A 154 7.58 -16.87 4.56
C ALA A 154 6.41 -17.60 3.89
N ASP A 155 5.19 -17.46 4.44
CA ASP A 155 3.98 -18.10 3.90
C ASP A 155 3.65 -17.62 2.48
N LEU A 156 3.88 -16.33 2.21
CA LEU A 156 3.66 -15.72 0.90
C LEU A 156 4.67 -16.26 -0.12
N VAL A 157 5.94 -16.34 0.26
CA VAL A 157 7.01 -16.91 -0.58
C VAL A 157 6.76 -18.39 -0.84
N GLU A 158 6.33 -19.15 0.17
CA GLU A 158 6.01 -20.57 0.07
C GLU A 158 4.85 -20.83 -0.89
N ALA A 159 3.77 -20.05 -0.78
CA ALA A 159 2.63 -20.12 -1.69
C ALA A 159 3.04 -19.87 -3.15
N GLN A 160 3.85 -18.83 -3.39
CA GLN A 160 4.36 -18.51 -4.73
C GLN A 160 5.32 -19.57 -5.26
N ALA A 161 6.23 -20.08 -4.42
CA ALA A 161 7.15 -21.15 -4.82
C ALA A 161 6.40 -22.44 -5.20
N ARG A 162 5.27 -22.76 -4.53
CA ARG A 162 4.37 -23.85 -4.94
C ARG A 162 3.72 -23.60 -6.29
N GLN A 163 3.17 -22.41 -6.50
CA GLN A 163 2.53 -22.03 -7.76
C GLN A 163 3.50 -22.11 -8.95
N LEU A 164 4.76 -21.72 -8.71
CA LEU A 164 5.85 -21.80 -9.69
C LEU A 164 6.43 -23.22 -9.84
N GLY A 165 6.06 -24.16 -8.97
CA GLY A 165 6.56 -25.55 -8.98
C GLY A 165 8.04 -25.69 -8.60
N VAL A 166 8.57 -24.75 -7.81
CA VAL A 166 10.00 -24.69 -7.42
C VAL A 166 10.24 -24.78 -5.92
N LEU A 167 9.21 -25.05 -5.10
CA LEU A 167 9.33 -25.12 -3.64
C LEU A 167 10.43 -26.07 -3.18
N ASP A 168 10.63 -27.19 -3.88
CA ASP A 168 11.68 -28.19 -3.64
C ASP A 168 13.11 -27.61 -3.75
N SER A 169 13.26 -26.46 -4.38
CA SER A 169 14.52 -25.76 -4.60
C SER A 169 14.71 -24.55 -3.68
N VAL A 170 13.81 -24.32 -2.72
CA VAL A 170 13.85 -23.18 -1.80
C VAL A 170 14.11 -23.67 -0.36
N THR A 171 15.05 -23.02 0.31
CA THR A 171 15.34 -23.19 1.73
C THR A 171 14.89 -21.94 2.47
N PHE A 172 14.11 -22.15 3.53
CA PHE A 172 13.62 -21.11 4.43
C PHE A 172 14.39 -21.21 5.73
N LEU A 173 14.88 -20.08 6.23
CA LEU A 173 15.56 -20.02 7.51
C LEU A 173 15.32 -18.66 8.18
N THR A 174 15.44 -18.64 9.50
CA THR A 174 15.38 -17.42 10.29
C THR A 174 16.68 -17.25 11.06
N SER A 175 17.09 -16.01 11.30
CA SER A 175 18.25 -15.70 12.13
C SER A 175 18.02 -14.42 12.93
N THR A 176 18.44 -14.42 14.19
CA THR A 176 18.57 -13.21 15.01
C THR A 176 20.01 -12.68 15.04
N ASP A 177 20.95 -13.40 14.40
CA ASP A 177 22.36 -13.04 14.28
C ASP A 177 22.73 -12.97 12.79
N LEU A 178 22.35 -11.86 12.14
CA LEU A 178 22.74 -11.58 10.76
C LEU A 178 23.97 -10.68 10.77
N ARG A 179 24.97 -11.03 9.97
CA ARG A 179 26.22 -10.26 9.82
C ARG A 179 26.62 -10.20 8.35
N VAL A 180 27.01 -9.02 7.88
CA VAL A 180 27.52 -8.81 6.51
C VAL A 180 28.91 -8.19 6.61
N GLY A 181 29.95 -9.02 6.51
CA GLY A 181 31.31 -8.62 6.87
C GLY A 181 31.37 -8.24 8.35
N GLU A 182 31.81 -7.01 8.63
CA GLU A 182 31.87 -6.46 9.99
C GLU A 182 30.56 -5.79 10.44
N LEU A 183 29.56 -5.66 9.55
CA LEU A 183 28.27 -5.05 9.89
C LEU A 183 27.44 -6.01 10.72
N THR A 184 27.06 -5.56 11.92
CA THR A 184 26.23 -6.33 12.88
C THR A 184 25.03 -5.55 13.39
N ASP A 185 25.09 -4.22 13.35
CA ASP A 185 23.98 -3.39 13.78
C ASP A 185 22.81 -3.52 12.80
N PRO A 186 21.59 -3.84 13.25
CA PRO A 186 20.46 -4.05 12.36
C PRO A 186 20.09 -2.83 11.50
N ARG A 187 20.28 -1.60 11.98
CA ARG A 187 20.00 -0.38 11.22
C ARG A 187 21.06 -0.15 10.15
N GLU A 188 22.34 -0.39 10.48
CA GLU A 188 23.43 -0.33 9.50
C GLU A 188 23.28 -1.41 8.43
N LEU A 189 22.88 -2.63 8.81
CA LEU A 189 22.54 -3.70 7.87
C LEU A 189 21.39 -3.29 6.95
N ALA A 190 20.31 -2.73 7.50
CA ALA A 190 19.20 -2.24 6.72
C ALA A 190 19.63 -1.14 5.72
N ALA A 191 20.45 -0.18 6.16
CA ALA A 191 20.96 0.88 5.30
C ALA A 191 21.93 0.37 4.22
N ALA A 192 22.67 -0.72 4.47
CA ALA A 192 23.57 -1.32 3.50
C ALA A 192 22.85 -2.19 2.45
N VAL A 193 21.73 -2.81 2.84
CA VAL A 193 21.03 -3.80 2.00
C VAL A 193 19.91 -3.18 1.17
N TRP A 194 19.21 -2.17 1.69
CA TRP A 194 18.12 -1.48 0.98
C TRP A 194 18.51 -0.04 0.61
N PRO A 195 18.00 0.50 -0.52
CA PRO A 195 18.29 1.86 -0.96
C PRO A 195 17.46 2.89 -0.17
N LEU A 196 17.69 3.01 1.14
CA LEU A 196 16.85 3.79 2.05
C LEU A 196 16.74 5.27 1.66
N ASP A 197 17.83 5.89 1.18
CA ASP A 197 17.80 7.30 0.74
C ASP A 197 16.88 7.52 -0.46
N ALA A 198 16.87 6.58 -1.41
CA ALA A 198 16.01 6.66 -2.59
C ALA A 198 14.54 6.44 -2.22
N ILE A 199 14.27 5.57 -1.25
CA ILE A 199 12.91 5.33 -0.73
C ILE A 199 12.43 6.57 0.05
N ALA A 200 13.30 7.12 0.90
CA ALA A 200 13.02 8.33 1.67
C ALA A 200 12.67 9.52 0.77
N ALA A 201 13.45 9.74 -0.30
CA ALA A 201 13.20 10.83 -1.26
C ALA A 201 11.83 10.73 -1.94
N ARG A 202 11.34 9.53 -2.23
CA ARG A 202 10.00 9.34 -2.81
C ARG A 202 8.88 9.62 -1.80
N HIS A 203 9.09 9.26 -0.54
CA HIS A 203 8.15 9.62 0.53
C HIS A 203 8.14 11.13 0.76
N ASP A 204 9.28 11.81 0.71
CA ASP A 204 9.33 13.27 0.78
C ASP A 204 8.57 13.92 -0.39
N GLN A 205 8.72 13.41 -1.62
CA GLN A 205 7.94 13.87 -2.78
C GLN A 205 6.43 13.71 -2.57
N LEU A 206 5.99 12.55 -2.06
CA LEU A 206 4.59 12.32 -1.71
C LEU A 206 4.12 13.29 -0.62
N ALA A 207 4.93 13.54 0.41
CA ALA A 207 4.60 14.47 1.49
C ALA A 207 4.43 15.91 0.97
N ASP A 208 5.35 16.36 0.11
CA ASP A 208 5.29 17.68 -0.51
C ASP A 208 4.07 17.82 -1.42
N PHE A 209 3.79 16.81 -2.24
CA PHE A 209 2.61 16.77 -3.09
C PHE A 209 1.31 16.83 -2.27
N ALA A 210 1.18 15.98 -1.25
CA ALA A 210 0.00 15.93 -0.41
C ALA A 210 -0.23 17.24 0.36
N THR A 211 0.84 17.89 0.82
CA THR A 211 0.75 19.20 1.48
C THR A 211 0.25 20.27 0.49
N ALA A 212 0.85 20.33 -0.70
CA ALA A 212 0.44 21.29 -1.74
C ALA A 212 -1.01 21.05 -2.21
N CYS A 213 -1.45 19.79 -2.27
CA CYS A 213 -2.84 19.40 -2.52
C CYS A 213 -3.78 20.03 -1.49
N VAL A 214 -3.52 19.83 -0.19
CA VAL A 214 -4.37 20.34 0.89
C VAL A 214 -4.41 21.85 0.87
N ASP A 215 -3.28 22.53 0.68
CA ASP A 215 -3.22 23.98 0.58
C ASP A 215 -4.07 24.51 -0.58
N ARG A 216 -4.05 23.81 -1.73
CA ARG A 216 -4.86 24.17 -2.90
C ARG A 216 -6.36 23.99 -2.65
N LEU A 217 -6.75 22.91 -1.96
CA LEU A 217 -8.14 22.67 -1.58
C LEU A 217 -8.64 23.76 -0.62
N ALA A 218 -7.87 24.05 0.43
CA ALA A 218 -8.20 25.08 1.40
C ALA A 218 -8.29 26.50 0.78
N ALA A 219 -7.42 26.81 -0.18
CA ALA A 219 -7.46 28.08 -0.90
C ALA A 219 -8.71 28.23 -1.79
N ALA A 220 -9.19 27.13 -2.39
CA ALA A 220 -10.41 27.12 -3.19
C ALA A 220 -11.66 27.32 -2.32
N ASP A 221 -11.70 26.69 -1.14
CA ASP A 221 -12.81 26.85 -0.18
C ASP A 221 -12.87 28.25 0.43
N GLY A 222 -11.71 28.88 0.68
CA GLY A 222 -11.62 30.23 1.26
C GLY A 222 -12.00 31.38 0.31
N ALA A 223 -12.03 31.13 -1.00
CA ALA A 223 -12.35 32.14 -2.01
C ALA A 223 -13.86 32.47 -2.12
N ASP A 224 -14.73 31.64 -1.55
CA ASP A 224 -16.19 31.82 -1.57
C ASP A 224 -16.71 32.84 -0.51
N GLY A 225 -15.82 33.50 0.24
CA GLY A 225 -16.17 34.34 1.39
C GLY A 225 -16.23 35.86 1.18
N ALA A 226 -15.91 36.41 0.01
CA ALA A 226 -15.73 37.87 -0.15
C ALA A 226 -16.77 38.60 -1.01
N ASP A 227 -17.34 38.00 -2.06
CA ASP A 227 -18.33 38.66 -2.92
C ASP A 227 -19.34 37.64 -3.44
N GLY A 228 -20.63 37.87 -3.19
CA GLY A 228 -21.74 36.94 -3.46
C GLY A 228 -22.10 36.68 -4.93
N ALA A 229 -21.11 36.39 -5.78
CA ALA A 229 -21.28 35.88 -7.14
C ALA A 229 -20.48 34.57 -7.25
N GLY A 230 -21.20 33.44 -7.25
CA GLY A 230 -20.63 32.11 -7.02
C GLY A 230 -19.54 31.65 -7.99
N GLY A 231 -18.70 30.73 -7.50
CA GLY A 231 -17.85 29.87 -8.32
C GLY A 231 -16.36 29.85 -7.97
N GLY A 232 -15.96 30.03 -6.71
CA GLY A 232 -14.54 30.00 -6.31
C GLY A 232 -13.94 28.60 -6.12
N GLY A 233 -14.79 27.58 -5.98
CA GLY A 233 -14.38 26.19 -5.75
C GLY A 233 -13.73 25.51 -6.97
N LEU A 234 -12.90 24.49 -6.72
CA LEU A 234 -12.39 23.61 -7.77
C LEU A 234 -13.54 22.84 -8.41
N SER A 235 -13.59 22.77 -9.74
CA SER A 235 -14.55 21.94 -10.46
C SER A 235 -14.39 20.46 -10.13
N GLY A 236 -15.44 19.66 -10.32
CA GLY A 236 -15.36 18.20 -10.13
C GLY A 236 -14.22 17.52 -10.90
N ALA A 237 -13.95 17.95 -12.14
CA ALA A 237 -12.85 17.42 -12.95
C ALA A 237 -11.46 17.78 -12.38
N GLU A 238 -11.30 18.96 -11.79
CA GLU A 238 -10.04 19.35 -11.12
C GLU A 238 -9.81 18.54 -9.84
N ARG A 239 -10.86 18.28 -9.05
CA ARG A 239 -10.77 17.43 -7.86
C ARG A 239 -10.37 16.00 -8.22
N LEU A 240 -10.97 15.44 -9.27
CA LEU A 240 -10.59 14.11 -9.78
C LEU A 240 -9.17 14.09 -10.33
N THR A 241 -8.73 15.18 -10.96
CA THR A 241 -7.34 15.31 -11.41
C THR A 241 -6.38 15.23 -10.22
N LEU A 242 -6.63 15.98 -9.15
CA LEU A 242 -5.84 15.92 -7.92
C LEU A 242 -5.84 14.53 -7.28
N ALA A 243 -7.00 13.85 -7.26
CA ALA A 243 -7.11 12.48 -6.76
C ALA A 243 -6.25 11.50 -7.59
N VAL A 244 -6.28 11.60 -8.92
CA VAL A 244 -5.48 10.73 -9.79
C VAL A 244 -3.98 10.99 -9.61
N GLU A 245 -3.57 12.25 -9.50
CA GLU A 245 -2.18 12.63 -9.23
C GLU A 245 -1.70 12.12 -7.87
N LEU A 246 -2.50 12.31 -6.81
CA LEU A 246 -2.21 11.80 -5.48
C LEU A 246 -2.03 10.29 -5.45
N ALA A 247 -2.90 9.55 -6.14
CA ALA A 247 -2.79 8.11 -6.24
C ALA A 247 -1.53 7.67 -6.98
N ALA A 248 -1.15 8.40 -8.02
CA ALA A 248 0.08 8.11 -8.78
C ALA A 248 1.33 8.33 -7.92
N GLU A 249 1.40 9.46 -7.18
CA GLU A 249 2.49 9.73 -6.24
C GLU A 249 2.54 8.71 -5.11
N PHE A 250 1.38 8.35 -4.56
CA PHE A 250 1.29 7.33 -3.51
C PHE A 250 1.79 5.97 -4.01
N GLY A 251 1.37 5.55 -5.20
CA GLY A 251 1.85 4.33 -5.86
C GLY A 251 3.36 4.37 -6.11
N HIS A 252 3.89 5.51 -6.56
CA HIS A 252 5.33 5.71 -6.80
C HIS A 252 6.18 5.56 -5.54
N ALA A 253 5.69 6.10 -4.41
CA ALA A 253 6.36 6.00 -3.11
C ALA A 253 6.29 4.60 -2.50
N MET A 254 5.15 3.90 -2.64
CA MET A 254 4.92 2.60 -2.01
C MET A 254 5.49 1.40 -2.80
N THR A 255 5.52 1.45 -4.14
CA THR A 255 5.99 0.31 -4.96
C THR A 255 7.43 -0.16 -4.67
N PRO A 256 8.43 0.71 -4.42
CA PRO A 256 9.77 0.27 -4.04
C PRO A 256 9.95 0.04 -2.54
N ASP A 257 8.95 0.36 -1.71
CA ASP A 257 9.11 0.38 -0.26
C ASP A 257 9.06 -1.06 0.29
N PRO A 258 10.16 -1.57 0.89
CA PRO A 258 10.17 -2.90 1.51
C PRO A 258 9.35 -2.98 2.81
N LEU A 259 8.80 -1.84 3.28
CA LEU A 259 8.12 -1.71 4.56
C LEU A 259 8.94 -2.25 5.71
N LEU A 260 10.22 -1.84 5.77
CA LEU A 260 11.07 -2.22 6.88
C LEU A 260 10.44 -1.76 8.20
N PRO A 261 10.47 -2.58 9.26
CA PRO A 261 10.04 -2.16 10.58
C PRO A 261 10.70 -0.84 11.04
N PRO A 262 9.97 0.04 11.76
CA PRO A 262 10.49 1.34 12.21
C PRO A 262 11.77 1.28 13.07
N GLU A 263 12.03 0.13 13.69
CA GLU A 263 13.24 -0.14 14.47
C GLU A 263 14.50 -0.23 13.60
N LEU A 264 14.36 -0.55 12.31
CA LEU A 264 15.47 -0.66 11.35
C LEU A 264 15.69 0.63 10.56
N LEU A 265 14.73 1.55 10.57
CA LEU A 265 14.75 2.78 9.78
C LEU A 265 15.48 3.93 10.49
N PRO A 266 16.19 4.81 9.75
CA PRO A 266 16.78 6.02 10.33
C PRO A 266 15.69 6.93 10.88
N ARG A 267 16.04 7.76 11.87
CA ARG A 267 15.10 8.68 12.53
C ARG A 267 15.54 10.13 12.33
N PRO A 268 14.64 11.03 11.89
CA PRO A 268 13.25 10.78 11.48
C PRO A 268 13.16 10.05 10.12
N TRP A 269 12.16 9.16 9.96
CA TRP A 269 11.84 8.53 8.67
C TRP A 269 10.66 9.26 8.01
N PRO A 270 10.75 9.64 6.72
CA PRO A 270 9.69 10.41 6.07
C PRO A 270 8.43 9.59 5.73
N GLY A 271 8.53 8.26 5.61
CA GLY A 271 7.41 7.41 5.16
C GLY A 271 6.13 7.55 5.98
N SER A 272 6.24 7.52 7.31
CA SER A 272 5.08 7.67 8.20
C SER A 272 4.44 9.05 8.08
N ARG A 273 5.25 10.10 7.91
CA ARG A 273 4.76 11.47 7.67
C ARG A 273 4.06 11.58 6.31
N ALA A 274 4.65 11.02 5.26
CA ALA A 274 4.13 11.07 3.91
C ALA A 274 2.76 10.37 3.80
N ARG A 275 2.65 9.14 4.35
CA ARG A 275 1.39 8.39 4.39
C ARG A 275 0.30 9.13 5.18
N ARG A 276 0.65 9.72 6.33
CA ARG A 276 -0.29 10.55 7.10
C ARG A 276 -0.81 11.74 6.28
N LEU A 277 0.08 12.50 5.64
CA LEU A 277 -0.30 13.65 4.81
C LEU A 277 -1.13 13.23 3.59
N ALA A 278 -0.77 12.13 2.94
CA ALA A 278 -1.56 11.57 1.85
C ALA A 278 -2.98 11.25 2.31
N ARG A 279 -3.14 10.57 3.45
CA ARG A 279 -4.45 10.30 4.06
C ARG A 279 -5.25 11.57 4.35
N GLU A 280 -4.61 12.63 4.84
CA GLU A 280 -5.25 13.93 5.09
C GLU A 280 -5.72 14.59 3.79
N CYS A 281 -4.90 14.61 2.73
CA CYS A 281 -5.30 15.10 1.40
C CYS A 281 -6.45 14.26 0.81
N TRP A 282 -6.43 12.93 0.95
CA TRP A 282 -7.55 12.07 0.54
C TRP A 282 -8.85 12.40 1.28
N ALA A 283 -8.79 12.60 2.60
CA ALA A 283 -9.97 12.96 3.40
C ALA A 283 -10.54 14.32 2.96
N ALA A 284 -9.67 15.31 2.72
CA ALA A 284 -10.08 16.61 2.22
C ALA A 284 -10.76 16.52 0.83
N LEU A 285 -10.20 15.72 -0.09
CA LEU A 285 -10.81 15.48 -1.41
C LEU A 285 -12.18 14.79 -1.31
N SER A 286 -12.38 13.94 -0.29
CA SER A 286 -13.62 13.17 -0.10
C SER A 286 -14.74 13.94 0.59
N ALA A 287 -14.40 14.97 1.38
CA ALA A 287 -15.36 15.75 2.16
C ALA A 287 -16.09 16.82 1.34
N LEU A 288 -15.63 17.10 0.11
CA LEU A 288 -16.20 18.11 -0.76
C LEU A 288 -17.46 17.59 -1.47
N PRO A 289 -18.57 18.35 -1.49
CA PRO A 289 -19.82 17.90 -2.08
C PRO A 289 -19.66 17.65 -3.59
N ASP A 290 -20.30 16.59 -4.09
CA ASP A 290 -20.43 16.36 -5.51
C ASP A 290 -21.21 17.52 -6.14
N GLU A 291 -20.61 18.21 -7.12
CA GLU A 291 -21.28 19.29 -7.86
C GLU A 291 -22.50 18.78 -8.66
N HIS A 292 -22.58 17.47 -8.85
CA HIS A 292 -23.72 16.78 -9.40
C HIS A 292 -24.49 16.17 -8.23
N GLY A 293 -25.60 16.79 -7.82
CA GLY A 293 -26.51 16.28 -6.79
C GLY A 293 -27.25 14.99 -7.17
N ASP A 294 -26.58 14.07 -7.86
CA ASP A 294 -27.06 12.77 -8.26
C ASP A 294 -26.33 11.68 -7.46
N ALA A 295 -27.01 10.56 -7.23
CA ALA A 295 -26.56 9.43 -6.40
C ALA A 295 -25.41 8.62 -7.07
N THR A 296 -24.39 9.30 -7.60
CA THR A 296 -23.29 8.69 -8.32
C THR A 296 -22.19 8.31 -7.33
N PRO A 297 -21.86 7.02 -7.19
CA PRO A 297 -20.83 6.58 -6.24
C PRO A 297 -19.45 7.11 -6.66
N PRO A 298 -18.59 7.49 -5.69
CA PRO A 298 -17.28 8.04 -6.00
C PRO A 298 -16.39 7.01 -6.72
N PRO A 299 -15.37 7.47 -7.49
CA PRO A 299 -14.37 6.59 -8.10
C PRO A 299 -13.70 5.63 -7.10
N ARG A 300 -13.20 4.47 -7.55
CA ARG A 300 -12.50 3.48 -6.71
C ARG A 300 -11.21 4.01 -6.06
N LEU A 301 -10.63 5.11 -6.55
CA LEU A 301 -9.58 5.81 -5.81
C LEU A 301 -10.01 6.18 -4.39
N PHE A 302 -11.30 6.46 -4.18
CA PHE A 302 -11.88 6.69 -2.86
C PHE A 302 -12.11 5.38 -2.07
N ARG A 303 -12.06 4.20 -2.72
CA ARG A 303 -12.11 2.88 -2.04
C ARG A 303 -10.77 2.53 -1.39
N LEU A 304 -9.62 2.93 -1.96
CA LEU A 304 -8.32 2.87 -1.27
C LEU A 304 -8.46 3.49 0.13
N PHE A 305 -9.13 4.64 0.22
CA PHE A 305 -9.41 5.33 1.48
C PHE A 305 -10.36 4.56 2.41
N ARG A 306 -11.49 4.02 1.93
CA ARG A 306 -12.38 3.18 2.78
C ARG A 306 -11.68 1.92 3.30
N LEU A 307 -10.82 1.30 2.50
CA LEU A 307 -9.97 0.19 2.92
C LEU A 307 -8.98 0.59 4.04
N TYR A 308 -8.53 1.85 4.06
CA TYR A 308 -7.71 2.40 5.15
C TYR A 308 -8.53 2.79 6.37
N ASP A 309 -9.73 3.35 6.20
CA ASP A 309 -10.67 3.63 7.31
C ASP A 309 -11.07 2.35 8.07
N ASP A 310 -11.34 1.28 7.32
CA ASP A 310 -11.56 -0.06 7.87
C ASP A 310 -10.27 -0.64 8.51
N ALA A 311 -9.08 -0.20 8.09
CA ALA A 311 -7.79 -0.60 8.69
C ALA A 311 -7.41 0.21 9.95
N PHE A 312 -8.00 1.40 10.15
CA PHE A 312 -7.84 2.23 11.35
C PHE A 312 -8.76 1.80 12.51
N THR A 313 -9.79 1.01 12.21
CA THR A 313 -10.65 0.42 13.23
C THR A 313 -9.92 -0.79 13.81
N ALA A 314 -9.47 -0.70 15.05
CA ALA A 314 -8.92 -1.86 15.76
C ALA A 314 -9.92 -3.03 15.65
N PRO A 315 -9.47 -4.29 15.45
CA PRO A 315 -10.34 -5.40 15.75
C PRO A 315 -10.74 -5.22 17.22
N GLU A 316 -12.04 -5.13 17.49
CA GLU A 316 -12.54 -5.32 18.85
C GLU A 316 -11.86 -6.59 19.37
N GLU A 317 -11.10 -6.46 20.47
CA GLU A 317 -10.64 -7.65 21.17
C GLU A 317 -11.89 -8.52 21.39
N PRO A 318 -11.86 -9.83 21.05
CA PRO A 318 -12.96 -10.70 21.39
C PRO A 318 -13.08 -10.64 22.90
N GLY A 319 -14.06 -9.87 23.37
CA GLY A 319 -14.26 -9.59 24.77
C GLY A 319 -14.24 -10.91 25.51
N GLU A 320 -13.43 -10.95 26.57
CA GLU A 320 -13.50 -11.94 27.62
C GLU A 320 -14.97 -12.08 28.04
N ARG A 321 -15.70 -12.99 27.39
CA ARG A 321 -16.97 -13.48 27.87
C ARG A 321 -16.64 -14.21 29.14
N GLY A 322 -16.93 -13.53 30.24
CA GLY A 322 -16.44 -13.87 31.56
C GLY A 322 -16.80 -15.29 31.96
N GLU A 323 -15.78 -16.08 32.24
CA GLU A 323 -15.87 -17.13 33.23
C GLU A 323 -15.83 -16.48 34.61
N ARG A 324 -16.99 -15.98 35.06
CA ARG A 324 -17.25 -15.74 36.48
C ARG A 324 -18.48 -16.52 36.89
N GLY A 325 -18.22 -17.64 37.54
CA GLY A 325 -18.97 -18.06 38.70
C GLY A 325 -19.84 -19.29 38.50
N GLU A 326 -19.33 -20.44 38.89
CA GLU A 326 -20.05 -21.31 39.81
C GLU A 326 -19.05 -21.98 40.76
N ARG A 327 -18.96 -21.42 41.96
CA ARG A 327 -18.30 -22.01 43.13
C ARG A 327 -19.39 -22.29 44.16
N GLY A 328 -19.56 -23.56 44.50
CA GLY A 328 -20.37 -24.10 45.59
C GLY A 328 -20.58 -25.59 45.31
N GLU A 329 -20.22 -26.56 46.14
CA GLU A 329 -20.01 -26.57 47.58
C GLU A 329 -18.98 -27.62 48.00
N ARG A 330 -18.46 -27.41 49.22
CA ARG A 330 -17.48 -28.20 49.95
C ARG A 330 -18.05 -29.54 50.43
N GLY A 331 -17.16 -30.52 50.56
CA GLY A 331 -17.34 -31.68 51.42
C GLY A 331 -15.98 -32.25 51.85
N GLU A 332 -15.44 -31.72 52.94
CA GLU A 332 -14.27 -32.24 53.66
C GLU A 332 -14.53 -33.63 54.26
N ARG A 333 -13.50 -34.49 54.23
CA ARG A 333 -12.97 -35.39 55.29
C ARG A 333 -12.00 -36.38 54.61
N GLY A 334 -10.71 -36.37 54.91
CA GLY A 334 -10.08 -36.86 56.15
C GLY A 334 -9.31 -38.14 55.76
N ASP A 335 -8.01 -38.04 55.55
CA ASP A 335 -6.95 -38.44 56.49
C ASP A 335 -6.71 -39.96 56.55
N GLY A 336 -5.42 -40.35 56.46
CA GLY A 336 -4.95 -41.66 56.92
C GLY A 336 -4.22 -42.52 55.88
N GLY A 337 -2.89 -42.45 55.91
CA GLY A 337 -2.08 -43.64 56.18
C GLY A 337 -1.44 -44.38 55.00
N ASP A 338 -0.11 -44.36 55.00
CA ASP A 338 0.80 -45.29 54.35
C ASP A 338 0.38 -46.77 54.51
N ASP A 339 0.61 -47.60 53.48
CA ASP A 339 1.56 -48.73 53.59
C ASP A 339 1.81 -49.45 52.26
N GLU A 340 3.00 -50.04 52.22
CA GLU A 340 3.76 -50.67 51.14
C GLU A 340 3.18 -52.01 50.55
N PRO A 341 3.87 -52.67 49.59
CA PRO A 341 3.26 -53.50 48.54
C PRO A 341 3.14 -54.99 48.89
N GLY A 342 2.23 -55.67 48.17
CA GLY A 342 1.96 -57.11 48.35
C GLY A 342 1.72 -57.84 47.03
N GLU A 343 2.78 -58.47 46.57
CA GLU A 343 2.86 -59.61 45.65
C GLU A 343 1.71 -60.62 45.78
N ARG A 344 1.12 -61.07 44.65
CA ARG A 344 0.69 -62.46 44.41
C ARG A 344 0.18 -62.70 42.98
N SER A 345 0.77 -63.70 42.35
CA SER A 345 0.31 -64.38 41.14
C SER A 345 -1.12 -64.93 41.25
N ARG A 346 -1.87 -64.88 40.14
CA ARG A 346 -2.29 -66.07 39.38
C ARG A 346 -2.86 -65.68 38.02
#